data_AF-A1RWU0-F1
#
_entry.id   AF-A1RWU0-F1
#
_cell.length_a   1.000
_cell.length_b   1.000
_cell.length_c   1.000
_cell.angle_alpha   90.00
_cell.angle_beta   90.00
_cell.angle_gamma   90.00
#
_symmetry.space_group_name_H-M   'P 1'
#
loop_
_entity.id
_entity.type
_entity.pdbx_description
1 polymer ?
#
loop_
_entity_poly.entity_id
_entity_poly.type
_entity_poly.pdbx_seq_one_letter_code
_entity_poly.pdbx_strand_id
1 'polypeptide(L)'
;MNEVVMKGDGAGEGVEERVREEVWRRAALSLYATRIKDKRRSRGKKKRGEIHYVGLFDAVTGINWDFTRFAAHALTVVPDEAYPRFYRFIDIDARKYLLLSDDNRPREGSAAVELRGRLQAIVDAGADGLRAERHGRHWRVYPPRENWYVVVSKPTSGWSVRIPLKGFWVESEFPRVLMNTPISVLRSLQRGWILTDVTPPHGRHSDVRFSTTQPWQLPATLAAFPSDNIRLGITAGILGSTRLSIEWGVSIYGYEEELGWASGLVGEVKRVEFRALVERCKALQGDPVALHTAFLGDGLRTLFLRIRELYFSIGNEIVYLPTESAVFNARAAVELASEYVAFVGKVTRCAKIRHWLYVAYGAPGRRGRRPGQKVVSYQELGFYVDIAGAMLNLSLVTVGDKYAYIYARMPFDSAPPGWYERAVKEGWTVNVVRSGGTLYYEIPQDSLFEHAGEDPELWEALYRFAVAKSEARPAAKKLVEELLRIKPAGAQE
;
A
#
# COMPACT_ATOMS: atom_id res chain seq x y z
N MET A 1 -13.93 34.03 3.16
CA MET A 1 -14.26 34.13 4.60
C MET A 1 -15.48 33.25 4.86
N ASN A 2 -15.31 32.17 5.61
CA ASN A 2 -16.33 31.51 6.42
C ASN A 2 -15.64 30.34 7.15
N GLU A 3 -14.75 30.70 8.07
CA GLU A 3 -14.36 29.84 9.18
C GLU A 3 -15.45 29.95 10.24
N VAL A 4 -16.29 28.92 10.35
CA VAL A 4 -17.03 28.70 11.60
C VAL A 4 -16.17 27.81 12.46
N VAL A 5 -15.29 28.47 13.22
CA VAL A 5 -14.60 27.92 14.38
C VAL A 5 -15.69 27.61 15.41
N MET A 6 -16.08 26.34 15.50
CA MET A 6 -16.85 25.81 16.63
C MET A 6 -15.94 25.77 17.87
N LYS A 7 -15.78 26.92 18.53
CA LYS A 7 -15.48 26.97 19.97
C LYS A 7 -16.81 26.87 20.72
N GLY A 8 -16.79 26.05 21.76
CA GLY A 8 -17.97 25.67 22.51
C GLY A 8 -18.65 26.84 23.20
N ASP A 9 -19.97 26.72 23.32
CA ASP A 9 -20.69 26.80 24.60
C ASP A 9 -22.14 26.35 24.34
N GLY A 10 -22.64 25.46 25.22
CA GLY A 10 -24.06 25.06 25.31
C GLY A 10 -24.59 24.04 24.28
N ALA A 11 -24.49 22.74 24.56
CA ALA A 11 -25.33 21.70 23.92
C ALA A 11 -25.23 20.34 24.63
N GLY A 12 -25.78 20.22 25.86
CA GLY A 12 -25.72 18.97 26.63
C GLY A 12 -26.71 17.91 26.12
N GLU A 13 -28.01 18.19 26.20
CA GLU A 13 -29.04 17.16 26.04
C GLU A 13 -29.25 16.72 24.58
N GLY A 14 -29.44 17.66 23.64
CA GLY A 14 -29.75 17.32 22.25
C GLY A 14 -28.59 16.65 21.47
N VAL A 15 -27.35 16.84 21.91
CA VAL A 15 -26.19 16.14 21.30
C VAL A 15 -26.03 14.76 21.92
N GLU A 16 -26.29 14.61 23.22
CA GLU A 16 -26.30 13.30 23.89
C GLU A 16 -27.39 12.39 23.35
N GLU A 17 -28.61 12.89 23.20
CA GLU A 17 -29.75 12.16 22.62
C GLU A 17 -29.39 11.63 21.24
N ARG A 18 -28.89 12.50 20.36
CA ARG A 18 -28.44 12.13 19.01
C ARG A 18 -27.31 11.09 19.01
N VAL A 19 -26.40 11.15 19.99
CA VAL A 19 -25.31 10.17 20.13
C VAL A 19 -25.87 8.81 20.56
N ARG A 20 -26.82 8.77 21.51
CA ARG A 20 -27.47 7.54 21.98
C ARG A 20 -28.27 6.89 20.85
N GLU A 21 -29.09 7.65 20.13
CA GLU A 21 -29.85 7.18 18.98
C GLU A 21 -28.95 6.60 17.88
N GLU A 22 -27.85 7.29 17.54
CA GLU A 22 -26.93 6.81 16.51
C GLU A 22 -26.23 5.52 16.94
N VAL A 23 -25.86 5.37 18.22
CA VAL A 23 -25.28 4.13 18.76
C VAL A 23 -26.26 2.97 18.65
N TRP A 24 -27.48 3.14 19.13
CA TRP A 24 -28.53 2.13 19.05
C TRP A 24 -28.80 1.72 17.60
N ARG A 25 -29.00 2.70 16.70
CA ARG A 25 -29.24 2.46 15.28
C ARG A 25 -28.11 1.65 14.64
N ARG A 26 -26.85 1.98 14.95
CA ARG A 26 -25.67 1.28 14.43
C ARG A 26 -25.57 -0.14 14.96
N ALA A 27 -25.87 -0.36 16.24
CA ALA A 27 -25.87 -1.70 16.83
C ALA A 27 -26.94 -2.60 16.20
N ALA A 28 -28.16 -2.07 16.02
CA ALA A 28 -29.24 -2.77 15.32
C ALA A 28 -28.85 -3.14 13.88
N LEU A 29 -28.29 -2.18 13.11
CA LEU A 29 -27.78 -2.45 11.76
C LEU A 29 -26.68 -3.52 11.74
N SER A 30 -25.84 -3.57 12.77
CA SER A 30 -24.75 -4.53 12.88
C SER A 30 -25.24 -5.97 13.16
N LEU A 31 -26.30 -6.13 13.95
CA LEU A 31 -26.92 -7.42 14.28
C LEU A 31 -27.82 -7.94 13.15
N TYR A 32 -28.59 -7.06 12.50
CA TYR A 32 -29.62 -7.44 11.53
C TYR A 32 -29.21 -7.26 10.06
N ALA A 33 -27.93 -7.00 9.77
CA ALA A 33 -27.42 -6.94 8.39
C ALA A 33 -27.51 -8.33 7.73
N THR A 34 -28.63 -8.56 7.04
CA THR A 34 -28.96 -9.79 6.32
C THR A 34 -28.16 -9.94 5.03
N ARG A 35 -27.60 -11.14 4.82
CA ARG A 35 -26.87 -11.56 3.60
C ARG A 35 -27.78 -11.64 2.37
N ILE A 36 -27.25 -11.28 1.19
CA ILE A 36 -27.04 -12.14 0.00
C ILE A 36 -26.14 -11.40 -1.02
N LYS A 37 -25.29 -12.18 -1.72
CA LYS A 37 -24.37 -11.78 -2.80
C LYS A 37 -25.11 -11.26 -4.03
N ASP A 38 -24.61 -10.17 -4.63
CA ASP A 38 -24.64 -10.04 -6.09
C ASP A 38 -23.22 -10.24 -6.66
N LYS A 39 -23.03 -11.34 -7.40
CA LYS A 39 -21.76 -11.71 -8.05
C LYS A 39 -21.72 -11.32 -9.54
N ARG A 40 -22.69 -10.56 -10.08
CA ARG A 40 -22.72 -10.25 -11.51
C ARG A 40 -22.72 -8.74 -11.77
N ARG A 41 -21.59 -8.23 -12.30
CA ARG A 41 -21.70 -7.21 -13.35
C ARG A 41 -22.34 -7.90 -14.54
N SER A 42 -23.58 -7.57 -14.86
CA SER A 42 -24.12 -7.88 -16.18
C SER A 42 -23.18 -7.25 -17.21
N ARG A 43 -22.75 -8.05 -18.18
CA ARG A 43 -22.06 -7.59 -19.37
C ARG A 43 -22.89 -6.44 -19.98
N GLY A 44 -22.40 -5.21 -19.93
CA GLY A 44 -22.80 -4.16 -20.86
C GLY A 44 -23.82 -3.09 -20.44
N LYS A 45 -24.38 -3.02 -19.22
CA LYS A 45 -25.24 -1.87 -18.84
C LYS A 45 -24.93 -1.27 -17.46
N LYS A 46 -24.98 0.07 -17.39
CA LYS A 46 -24.80 0.92 -16.19
C LYS A 46 -25.87 0.62 -15.13
N LYS A 47 -25.60 -0.30 -14.20
CA LYS A 47 -26.12 -0.22 -12.83
C LYS A 47 -24.96 -0.46 -11.85
N ARG A 48 -24.81 0.45 -10.88
CA ARG A 48 -23.91 0.27 -9.73
C ARG A 48 -24.45 -0.95 -8.97
N GLY A 49 -23.63 -1.98 -8.76
CA GLY A 49 -24.01 -3.08 -7.86
C GLY A 49 -24.31 -2.49 -6.48
N GLU A 50 -25.44 -2.88 -5.91
CA GLU A 50 -25.81 -2.49 -4.56
C GLU A 50 -24.86 -3.16 -3.56
N ILE A 51 -24.39 -2.37 -2.59
CA ILE A 51 -23.50 -2.87 -1.53
C ILE A 51 -24.39 -3.51 -0.47
N HIS A 52 -24.42 -4.83 -0.43
CA HIS A 52 -25.05 -5.57 0.67
C HIS A 52 -24.04 -5.73 1.81
N TYR A 53 -24.47 -5.38 3.03
CA TYR A 53 -23.63 -5.46 4.22
C TYR A 53 -23.72 -6.86 4.83
N VAL A 54 -22.57 -7.45 5.10
CA VAL A 54 -22.45 -8.55 6.06
C VAL A 54 -22.34 -7.89 7.44
N GLY A 55 -23.14 -8.33 8.42
CA GLY A 55 -23.09 -7.83 9.79
C GLY A 55 -21.70 -7.99 10.43
N LEU A 56 -21.39 -7.20 11.46
CA LEU A 56 -20.09 -7.26 12.15
C LEU A 56 -19.82 -8.62 12.74
N PHE A 57 -20.87 -9.16 13.35
CA PHE A 57 -20.87 -10.48 13.92
C PHE A 57 -20.48 -11.54 12.89
N ASP A 58 -21.14 -11.55 11.73
CA ASP A 58 -20.85 -12.48 10.62
C ASP A 58 -19.45 -12.28 10.02
N ALA A 59 -18.94 -11.05 10.01
CA ALA A 59 -17.59 -10.76 9.57
C ALA A 59 -16.54 -11.32 10.55
N VAL A 60 -16.79 -11.24 11.86
CA VAL A 60 -15.90 -11.75 12.91
C VAL A 60 -15.96 -13.27 13.02
N THR A 61 -17.15 -13.90 12.92
CA THR A 61 -17.30 -15.36 12.91
C THR A 61 -16.73 -16.01 11.66
N GLY A 62 -16.83 -15.32 10.51
CA GLY A 62 -16.32 -15.80 9.23
C GLY A 62 -14.81 -15.63 9.04
N ILE A 63 -14.13 -14.91 9.93
CA ILE A 63 -12.66 -14.86 9.95
C ILE A 63 -12.15 -16.23 10.40
N ASN A 64 -11.30 -16.82 9.56
CA ASN A 64 -10.53 -17.98 9.99
C ASN A 64 -9.46 -17.50 10.98
N TRP A 65 -9.68 -17.79 12.26
CA TRP A 65 -8.79 -17.42 13.36
C TRP A 65 -7.49 -18.23 13.41
N ASP A 66 -7.35 -19.22 12.52
CA ASP A 66 -6.11 -19.92 12.27
C ASP A 66 -5.17 -19.06 11.40
N PHE A 67 -4.44 -18.15 12.05
CA PHE A 67 -3.43 -17.29 11.41
C PHE A 67 -2.35 -18.10 10.68
N THR A 68 -2.10 -19.35 11.12
CA THR A 68 -1.22 -20.31 10.45
C THR A 68 -1.65 -20.59 9.02
N ARG A 69 -2.94 -20.55 8.68
CA ARG A 69 -3.41 -20.69 7.29
C ARG A 69 -3.20 -19.42 6.47
N PHE A 70 -3.32 -18.23 7.06
CA PHE A 70 -2.98 -16.97 6.40
C PHE A 70 -1.48 -16.88 6.14
N ALA A 71 -0.65 -17.25 7.14
CA ALA A 71 0.79 -17.36 7.02
C ALA A 71 1.22 -18.48 6.06
N ALA A 72 0.63 -19.68 6.12
CA ALA A 72 0.95 -20.78 5.21
C ALA A 72 0.56 -20.49 3.74
N HIS A 73 -0.59 -19.84 3.49
CA HIS A 73 -0.92 -19.38 2.14
C HIS A 73 -0.06 -18.20 1.66
N ALA A 74 0.48 -17.40 2.59
CA ALA A 74 1.40 -16.31 2.29
C ALA A 74 2.83 -16.82 2.02
N LEU A 75 3.27 -17.87 2.72
CA LEU A 75 4.62 -18.45 2.68
C LEU A 75 4.79 -19.52 1.59
N THR A 76 3.71 -20.05 1.01
CA THR A 76 3.71 -21.01 -0.11
C THR A 76 3.95 -20.37 -1.49
N VAL A 77 4.25 -19.07 -1.56
CA VAL A 77 4.50 -18.34 -2.81
C VAL A 77 5.87 -17.64 -2.79
N VAL A 78 6.87 -18.33 -2.27
CA VAL A 78 8.30 -17.99 -2.44
C VAL A 78 8.81 -18.77 -3.65
N PRO A 79 9.38 -18.12 -4.69
CA PRO A 79 9.92 -18.82 -5.86
C PRO A 79 11.03 -19.81 -5.45
N ASP A 80 11.08 -20.95 -6.14
CA ASP A 80 11.95 -22.10 -5.86
C ASP A 80 13.45 -21.75 -5.73
N GLU A 81 13.88 -20.63 -6.30
CA GLU A 81 15.25 -20.13 -6.26
C GLU A 81 15.71 -19.67 -4.86
N ALA A 82 14.79 -19.35 -3.94
CA ALA A 82 15.11 -19.02 -2.54
C ALA A 82 15.02 -20.24 -1.61
N TYR A 83 14.45 -21.36 -2.08
CA TYR A 83 14.14 -22.56 -1.31
C TYR A 83 15.35 -23.28 -0.68
N PRO A 84 16.55 -23.33 -1.30
CA PRO A 84 17.69 -24.05 -0.73
C PRO A 84 18.22 -23.47 0.59
N ARG A 85 17.93 -22.20 0.90
CA ARG A 85 18.39 -21.53 2.13
C ARG A 85 17.46 -21.73 3.32
N PHE A 86 16.29 -22.34 3.13
CA PHE A 86 15.26 -22.54 4.17
C PHE A 86 14.93 -24.03 4.41
N TYR A 87 15.76 -24.94 3.90
CA TYR A 87 15.50 -26.38 3.77
C TYR A 87 15.42 -27.19 5.09
N ARG A 88 15.29 -26.59 6.28
CA ARG A 88 15.34 -27.38 7.53
C ARG A 88 14.24 -27.21 8.58
N PHE A 89 13.15 -26.47 8.32
CA PHE A 89 12.18 -26.22 9.41
C PHE A 89 10.71 -26.54 9.16
N ILE A 90 10.30 -27.00 7.97
CA ILE A 90 8.86 -27.20 7.69
C ILE A 90 8.39 -28.66 7.81
N ASP A 91 9.29 -29.65 7.93
CA ASP A 91 8.90 -31.06 7.74
C ASP A 91 8.83 -31.93 9.00
N ILE A 92 8.87 -31.37 10.22
CA ILE A 92 8.60 -32.14 11.45
C ILE A 92 7.68 -31.33 12.37
N ASP A 93 6.39 -31.24 12.01
CA ASP A 93 5.19 -31.35 12.90
C ASP A 93 3.94 -30.62 12.37
N ALA A 94 4.03 -29.79 11.32
CA ALA A 94 2.84 -29.09 10.80
C ALA A 94 1.74 -30.05 10.28
N ARG A 95 2.11 -31.26 9.83
CA ARG A 95 1.16 -32.29 9.37
C ARG A 95 0.33 -32.91 10.51
N LYS A 96 0.82 -32.92 11.76
CA LYS A 96 0.03 -33.41 12.90
C LYS A 96 -1.12 -32.48 13.28
N TYR A 97 -1.01 -31.19 12.95
CA TYR A 97 -2.07 -30.21 13.19
C TYR A 97 -2.99 -29.98 11.97
N LEU A 98 -2.67 -30.59 10.81
CA LEU A 98 -3.42 -30.46 9.56
C LEU A 98 -4.46 -31.57 9.34
N LEU A 99 -4.64 -32.50 10.29
CA LEU A 99 -5.79 -33.41 10.28
C LEU A 99 -6.98 -32.77 11.02
N LEU A 100 -7.67 -31.87 10.31
CA LEU A 100 -9.12 -31.72 10.46
C LEU A 100 -9.74 -31.80 9.07
N SER A 101 -9.84 -33.03 8.58
CA SER A 101 -11.08 -33.49 7.98
C SER A 101 -12.17 -33.30 9.03
N ASP A 102 -13.03 -32.30 8.87
CA ASP A 102 -14.35 -32.35 9.51
C ASP A 102 -15.34 -31.41 8.82
N ASP A 103 -16.47 -31.97 8.42
CA ASP A 103 -17.65 -31.32 7.83
C ASP A 103 -18.40 -30.42 8.84
N ASN A 104 -17.74 -30.00 9.92
CA ASN A 104 -18.33 -29.19 10.96
C ASN A 104 -17.84 -27.74 10.83
N ARG A 105 -18.80 -26.81 10.66
CA ARG A 105 -18.55 -25.37 10.74
C ARG A 105 -17.68 -25.06 11.97
N PRO A 106 -16.69 -24.15 11.88
CA PRO A 106 -15.92 -23.76 13.05
C PRO A 106 -16.87 -23.31 14.17
N ARG A 107 -16.66 -23.84 15.38
CA ARG A 107 -17.36 -23.38 16.59
C ARG A 107 -17.25 -21.85 16.66
N GLU A 108 -18.34 -21.18 17.03
CA GLU A 108 -18.38 -19.72 17.16
C GLU A 108 -17.23 -19.26 18.08
N GLY A 109 -16.26 -18.54 17.54
CA GLY A 109 -15.11 -18.08 18.31
C GLY A 109 -15.56 -17.20 19.46
N SER A 110 -14.88 -17.26 20.61
CA SER A 110 -15.21 -16.46 21.80
C SER A 110 -15.33 -14.96 21.51
N ALA A 111 -14.60 -14.46 20.49
CA ALA A 111 -14.66 -13.09 19.98
C ALA A 111 -16.02 -12.68 19.43
N ALA A 112 -16.62 -13.60 18.69
CA ALA A 112 -17.92 -13.39 18.09
C ALA A 112 -19.02 -13.41 19.14
N VAL A 113 -18.95 -14.35 20.08
CA VAL A 113 -19.91 -14.45 21.19
C VAL A 113 -19.88 -13.17 22.05
N GLU A 114 -18.68 -12.70 22.42
CA GLU A 114 -18.54 -11.46 23.19
C GLU A 114 -19.06 -10.24 22.42
N LEU A 115 -18.71 -10.11 21.14
CA LEU A 115 -19.19 -9.00 20.32
C LEU A 115 -20.72 -9.01 20.18
N ARG A 116 -21.31 -10.18 19.98
CA ARG A 116 -22.77 -10.34 19.91
C ARG A 116 -23.42 -9.94 21.21
N GLY A 117 -22.91 -10.41 22.35
CA GLY A 117 -23.40 -10.02 23.67
C GLY A 117 -23.32 -8.51 23.90
N ARG A 118 -22.20 -7.88 23.55
CA ARG A 118 -22.01 -6.42 23.64
C ARG A 118 -22.99 -5.65 22.75
N LEU A 119 -23.20 -6.09 21.50
CA LEU A 119 -24.15 -5.47 20.58
C LEU A 119 -25.60 -5.65 21.05
N GLN A 120 -25.95 -6.83 21.55
CA GLN A 120 -27.28 -7.14 22.07
C GLN A 120 -27.59 -6.29 23.29
N ALA A 121 -26.63 -6.12 24.21
CA ALA A 121 -26.79 -5.24 25.36
C ALA A 121 -27.10 -3.78 24.98
N ILE A 122 -26.55 -3.29 23.87
CA ILE A 122 -26.89 -1.96 23.33
C ILE A 122 -28.31 -1.94 22.75
N VAL A 123 -28.72 -2.98 22.01
CA VAL A 123 -30.07 -3.06 21.44
C VAL A 123 -31.13 -3.15 22.52
N ASP A 124 -30.91 -4.00 23.52
CA ASP A 124 -31.82 -4.23 24.64
C ASP A 124 -31.99 -2.96 25.50
N ALA A 125 -30.94 -2.15 25.62
CA ALA A 125 -30.97 -0.89 26.36
C ALA A 125 -31.82 0.20 25.70
N GLY A 126 -32.04 0.15 24.38
CA GLY A 126 -32.68 1.24 23.63
C GLY A 126 -31.92 2.57 23.72
N ALA A 127 -32.50 3.68 23.24
CA ALA A 127 -31.87 4.99 23.34
C ALA A 127 -31.90 5.57 24.77
N ASP A 128 -33.02 5.39 25.48
CA ASP A 128 -33.27 5.98 26.81
C ASP A 128 -32.44 5.36 27.93
N GLY A 129 -32.01 4.10 27.76
CA GLY A 129 -31.22 3.36 28.75
C GLY A 129 -29.71 3.58 28.67
N LEU A 130 -29.20 4.20 27.59
CA LEU A 130 -27.77 4.45 27.40
C LEU A 130 -27.31 5.69 28.16
N ARG A 131 -26.17 5.63 28.85
CA ARG A 131 -25.52 6.81 29.44
C ARG A 131 -24.40 7.31 28.52
N ALA A 132 -24.32 8.60 28.25
CA ALA A 132 -23.29 9.19 27.40
C ALA A 132 -22.43 10.20 28.18
N GLU A 133 -21.11 10.16 28.00
CA GLU A 133 -20.15 11.08 28.62
C GLU A 133 -19.21 11.66 27.55
N ARG A 134 -19.02 12.97 27.55
CA ARG A 134 -18.12 13.65 26.59
C ARG A 134 -16.66 13.56 27.05
N HIS A 135 -15.77 13.10 26.18
CA HIS A 135 -14.32 13.08 26.41
C HIS A 135 -13.56 13.70 25.22
N GLY A 136 -13.24 14.99 25.36
CA GLY A 136 -12.54 15.74 24.32
C GLY A 136 -13.31 15.76 22.99
N ARG A 137 -12.79 15.08 21.96
CA ARG A 137 -13.41 15.00 20.62
C ARG A 137 -14.38 13.83 20.43
N HIS A 138 -14.47 12.91 21.39
CA HIS A 138 -15.33 11.72 21.31
C HIS A 138 -16.30 11.65 22.50
N TRP A 139 -17.26 10.74 22.39
CA TRP A 139 -18.19 10.38 23.45
C TRP A 139 -17.93 8.94 23.86
N ARG A 140 -18.08 8.65 25.15
CA ARG A 140 -18.16 7.31 25.68
C ARG A 140 -19.62 7.02 25.99
N VAL A 141 -20.15 5.95 25.44
CA VAL A 141 -21.56 5.56 25.66
C VAL A 141 -21.58 4.21 26.34
N TYR A 142 -22.23 4.16 27.50
CA TYR A 142 -22.27 3.04 28.42
C TYR A 142 -23.64 2.38 28.32
N PRO A 143 -23.72 1.08 28.02
CA PRO A 143 -24.92 0.32 28.25
C PRO A 143 -25.22 0.24 29.76
N PRO A 144 -26.50 0.23 30.14
CA PRO A 144 -26.88 0.12 31.54
C PRO A 144 -26.40 -1.20 32.12
N ARG A 145 -25.89 -1.17 33.36
CA ARG A 145 -25.37 -2.34 34.10
C ARG A 145 -24.13 -3.01 33.50
N GLU A 146 -23.51 -2.39 32.50
CA GLU A 146 -22.28 -2.86 31.87
C GLU A 146 -21.07 -2.02 32.29
N ASN A 147 -19.93 -2.67 32.53
CA ASN A 147 -18.67 -2.01 32.92
C ASN A 147 -17.78 -1.64 31.72
N TRP A 148 -18.37 -1.54 30.53
CA TRP A 148 -17.68 -1.19 29.29
C TRP A 148 -18.47 -0.11 28.54
N TYR A 149 -17.82 0.52 27.56
CA TYR A 149 -18.41 1.61 26.77
C TYR A 149 -18.04 1.49 25.30
N VAL A 150 -18.87 2.03 24.42
CA VAL A 150 -18.50 2.31 23.03
C VAL A 150 -17.90 3.70 22.93
N VAL A 151 -16.92 3.86 22.03
CA VAL A 151 -16.41 5.19 21.69
C VAL A 151 -17.10 5.67 20.43
N VAL A 152 -17.82 6.79 20.55
CA VAL A 152 -18.52 7.43 19.45
C VAL A 152 -17.77 8.69 19.07
N SER A 153 -17.36 8.79 17.82
CA SER A 153 -16.74 9.98 17.29
C SER A 153 -17.37 10.36 15.97
N LYS A 154 -17.37 11.66 15.68
CA LYS A 154 -17.76 12.20 14.38
C LYS A 154 -16.50 12.76 13.71
N PRO A 155 -15.65 11.91 13.10
CA PRO A 155 -14.59 12.41 12.23
C PRO A 155 -15.14 13.31 11.12
N THR A 156 -14.24 14.01 10.44
CA THR A 156 -14.53 15.05 9.41
C THR A 156 -15.52 14.61 8.33
N SER A 157 -15.68 13.30 8.11
CA SER A 157 -16.48 12.70 7.04
C SER A 157 -17.64 11.80 7.50
N GLY A 158 -17.97 11.75 8.81
CA GLY A 158 -19.12 10.98 9.29
C GLY A 158 -19.01 10.49 10.72
N TRP A 159 -19.99 9.73 11.20
CA TRP A 159 -19.94 9.06 12.50
C TRP A 159 -19.22 7.72 12.43
N SER A 160 -18.53 7.37 13.50
CA SER A 160 -17.93 6.07 13.78
C SER A 160 -18.22 5.65 15.23
N VAL A 161 -18.72 4.42 15.40
CA VAL A 161 -18.92 3.78 16.71
C VAL A 161 -17.92 2.64 16.83
N ARG A 162 -17.00 2.75 17.79
CA ARG A 162 -16.01 1.73 18.12
C ARG A 162 -16.50 0.92 19.31
N ILE A 163 -16.74 -0.37 19.09
CA ILE A 163 -17.17 -1.33 20.11
C ILE A 163 -15.94 -2.12 20.56
N PRO A 164 -15.45 -1.93 21.79
CA PRO A 164 -14.27 -2.65 22.25
C PRO A 164 -14.56 -4.14 22.40
N LEU A 165 -13.57 -4.96 22.06
CA LEU A 165 -13.56 -6.39 22.29
C LEU A 165 -12.36 -6.68 23.18
N LYS A 166 -12.61 -7.14 24.42
CA LYS A 166 -11.53 -7.44 25.35
C LYS A 166 -11.20 -8.93 25.22
N GLY A 167 -9.92 -9.29 25.16
CA GLY A 167 -9.52 -10.68 25.42
C GLY A 167 -9.36 -11.61 24.21
N PHE A 168 -9.44 -11.12 22.98
CA PHE A 168 -9.13 -11.94 21.79
C PHE A 168 -7.73 -11.69 21.32
N TRP A 169 -6.82 -12.42 21.95
CA TRP A 169 -5.41 -12.36 21.65
C TRP A 169 -4.87 -13.77 21.56
N VAL A 170 -3.98 -13.99 20.61
CA VAL A 170 -3.18 -15.19 20.48
C VAL A 170 -1.73 -14.78 20.64
N GLU A 171 -1.01 -15.53 21.48
CA GLU A 171 0.44 -15.48 21.55
C GLU A 171 0.99 -16.34 20.41
N SER A 172 1.91 -15.76 19.64
CA SER A 172 2.44 -16.36 18.43
C SER A 172 3.83 -15.84 18.15
N GLU A 173 4.49 -16.48 17.20
CA GLU A 173 5.80 -16.11 16.70
C GLU A 173 5.67 -15.69 15.24
N PHE A 174 6.46 -14.72 14.80
CA PHE A 174 6.51 -14.36 13.38
C PHE A 174 7.85 -14.79 12.79
N PRO A 175 7.84 -15.59 11.71
CA PRO A 175 9.07 -16.07 11.13
C PRO A 175 9.92 -14.88 10.70
N ARG A 176 11.24 -15.01 10.87
CA ARG A 176 12.17 -13.99 10.39
C ARG A 176 12.26 -14.08 8.86
N VAL A 177 11.36 -13.35 8.18
CA VAL A 177 11.22 -13.41 6.71
C VAL A 177 12.24 -12.54 5.97
N LEU A 178 12.97 -11.68 6.69
CA LEU A 178 13.96 -10.72 6.17
C LEU A 178 15.36 -10.98 6.72
N MET A 179 15.73 -12.25 6.96
CA MET A 179 16.97 -12.62 7.66
C MET A 179 18.26 -12.09 7.03
N ASN A 180 18.25 -11.83 5.71
CA ASN A 180 19.41 -11.31 4.99
C ASN A 180 19.34 -9.80 4.75
N THR A 181 18.28 -9.14 5.21
CA THR A 181 18.13 -7.69 5.06
C THR A 181 19.17 -6.99 5.95
N PRO A 182 20.01 -6.09 5.41
CA PRO A 182 20.98 -5.36 6.20
C PRO A 182 20.32 -4.65 7.37
N ILE A 183 20.97 -4.66 8.54
CA ILE A 183 20.38 -4.11 9.77
C ILE A 183 20.04 -2.62 9.64
N SER A 184 20.81 -1.87 8.83
CA SER A 184 20.53 -0.47 8.48
C SER A 184 19.20 -0.33 7.73
N VAL A 185 18.93 -1.19 6.76
CA VAL A 185 17.67 -1.22 5.99
C VAL A 185 16.51 -1.62 6.91
N LEU A 186 16.70 -2.61 7.78
CA LEU A 186 15.68 -3.02 8.75
C LEU A 186 15.32 -1.87 9.70
N ARG A 187 16.31 -1.15 10.23
CA ARG A 187 16.10 0.04 11.06
C ARG A 187 15.37 1.16 10.31
N SER A 188 15.66 1.36 9.02
CA SER A 188 14.91 2.30 8.18
C SER A 188 13.45 1.87 8.00
N LEU A 189 13.19 0.58 7.75
CA LEU A 189 11.82 0.04 7.67
C LEU A 189 11.04 0.29 8.97
N GLN A 190 11.65 -0.03 10.13
CA GLN A 190 11.09 0.19 11.46
C GLN A 190 10.81 1.67 11.73
N ARG A 191 11.76 2.55 11.38
CA ARG A 191 11.62 4.00 11.54
C ARG A 191 10.37 4.52 10.83
N GLY A 192 10.14 4.14 9.58
CA GLY A 192 8.96 4.61 8.84
C GLY A 192 7.62 4.17 9.45
N TRP A 193 7.56 2.95 9.99
CA TRP A 193 6.40 2.47 10.74
C TRP A 193 6.21 3.22 12.07
N ILE A 194 7.30 3.46 12.83
CA ILE A 194 7.28 4.24 14.07
C ILE A 194 6.82 5.67 13.83
N LEU A 195 7.19 6.27 12.70
CA LEU A 195 6.76 7.62 12.33
C LEU A 195 5.28 7.73 11.91
N THR A 196 4.59 6.60 11.73
CA THR A 196 3.20 6.56 11.26
C THR A 196 2.26 5.85 12.22
N ASP A 197 2.03 4.55 12.07
CA ASP A 197 0.98 3.86 12.84
C ASP A 197 1.52 3.13 14.09
N VAL A 198 2.82 2.87 14.15
CA VAL A 198 3.41 2.09 15.25
C VAL A 198 3.76 2.99 16.43
N THR A 199 3.40 2.53 17.62
CA THR A 199 3.80 3.12 18.90
C THR A 199 5.00 2.33 19.42
N PRO A 200 6.19 2.96 19.57
CA PRO A 200 7.35 2.29 20.16
C PRO A 200 7.15 2.05 21.67
N PRO A 201 8.01 1.24 22.31
CA PRO A 201 8.02 1.09 23.76
C PRO A 201 8.09 2.48 24.45
N HIS A 202 7.16 2.76 25.35
CA HIS A 202 7.06 4.04 26.04
C HIS A 202 6.34 3.94 27.38
N GLY A 203 6.92 4.57 28.41
CA GLY A 203 6.33 4.70 29.74
C GLY A 203 6.05 3.34 30.38
N ARG A 204 4.76 3.01 30.57
CA ARG A 204 4.31 1.73 31.17
C ARG A 204 4.20 0.58 30.16
N HIS A 205 4.61 0.79 28.91
CA HIS A 205 4.48 -0.18 27.84
C HIS A 205 5.86 -0.50 27.30
N SER A 206 6.25 -1.76 27.44
CA SER A 206 7.55 -2.26 27.05
C SER A 206 7.51 -2.85 25.63
N ASP A 207 6.31 -3.10 25.10
CA ASP A 207 6.09 -3.65 23.77
C ASP A 207 5.90 -2.58 22.68
N VAL A 208 6.31 -2.91 21.45
CA VAL A 208 5.91 -2.18 20.24
C VAL A 208 4.44 -2.47 19.96
N ARG A 209 3.63 -1.44 19.78
CA ARG A 209 2.17 -1.56 19.59
C ARG A 209 1.71 -1.00 18.28
N PHE A 210 0.75 -1.69 17.68
CA PHE A 210 0.12 -1.26 16.44
C PHE A 210 -1.35 -1.68 16.44
N SER A 211 -2.22 -0.86 15.85
CA SER A 211 -3.61 -1.24 15.62
C SER A 211 -4.08 -0.75 14.27
N THR A 212 -4.90 -1.54 13.58
CA THR A 212 -5.34 -1.22 12.22
C THR A 212 -6.66 -1.86 11.85
N THR A 213 -7.41 -1.17 10.99
CA THR A 213 -8.55 -1.74 10.26
C THR A 213 -8.18 -2.27 8.88
N GLN A 214 -6.89 -2.25 8.53
CA GLN A 214 -6.34 -2.62 7.23
C GLN A 214 -5.50 -3.89 7.37
N PRO A 215 -6.06 -5.07 7.08
CA PRO A 215 -5.40 -6.35 7.39
C PRO A 215 -4.03 -6.55 6.74
N TRP A 216 -3.77 -5.87 5.62
CA TRP A 216 -2.48 -5.94 4.93
C TRP A 216 -1.34 -5.26 5.71
N GLN A 217 -1.63 -4.32 6.60
CA GLN A 217 -0.60 -3.66 7.40
C GLN A 217 -0.04 -4.60 8.49
N LEU A 218 -0.77 -5.64 8.90
CA LEU A 218 -0.31 -6.63 9.89
C LEU A 218 0.98 -7.34 9.44
N PRO A 219 0.97 -8.15 8.35
CA PRO A 219 2.21 -8.81 7.90
C PRO A 219 3.29 -7.83 7.45
N ALA A 220 2.92 -6.64 6.98
CA ALA A 220 3.90 -5.61 6.60
C ALA A 220 4.65 -5.05 7.82
N THR A 221 3.95 -4.84 8.93
CA THR A 221 4.53 -4.38 10.20
C THR A 221 5.35 -5.49 10.84
N LEU A 222 4.81 -6.71 10.92
CA LEU A 222 5.50 -7.86 11.52
C LEU A 222 6.82 -8.21 10.81
N ALA A 223 6.91 -8.01 9.49
CA ALA A 223 8.16 -8.17 8.77
C ALA A 223 9.23 -7.12 9.12
N ALA A 224 8.83 -5.91 9.53
CA ALA A 224 9.76 -4.88 10.01
C ALA A 224 10.14 -5.06 11.49
N PHE A 225 9.29 -5.72 12.27
CA PHE A 225 9.51 -6.03 13.68
C PHE A 225 9.45 -7.55 13.92
N PRO A 226 10.39 -8.33 13.36
CA PRO A 226 10.42 -9.77 13.61
C PRO A 226 10.58 -10.05 15.11
N SER A 227 9.76 -10.94 15.65
CA SER A 227 9.85 -11.35 17.06
C SER A 227 9.27 -12.74 17.24
N ASP A 228 9.88 -13.46 18.17
CA ASP A 228 9.44 -14.78 18.62
C ASP A 228 8.40 -14.64 19.75
N ASN A 229 8.01 -13.40 20.11
CA ASN A 229 6.96 -13.14 21.09
C ASN A 229 6.05 -12.00 20.62
N ILE A 230 4.90 -12.37 20.06
CA ILE A 230 3.89 -11.45 19.54
C ILE A 230 2.53 -11.82 20.10
N ARG A 231 1.81 -10.79 20.56
CA ARG A 231 0.40 -10.89 20.92
C ARG A 231 -0.43 -10.18 19.84
N LEU A 232 -1.25 -10.94 19.11
CA LEU A 232 -2.07 -10.47 17.99
C LEU A 232 -3.55 -10.78 18.24
N GLY A 233 -4.45 -9.88 17.84
CA GLY A 233 -5.87 -10.23 17.77
C GLY A 233 -6.81 -9.06 17.49
N ILE A 234 -8.11 -9.25 17.74
CA ILE A 234 -9.12 -8.20 17.50
C ILE A 234 -9.31 -7.37 18.76
N THR A 235 -9.20 -6.06 18.62
CA THR A 235 -9.36 -5.09 19.72
C THR A 235 -10.72 -4.40 19.71
N ALA A 236 -11.35 -4.29 18.54
CA ALA A 236 -12.65 -3.64 18.40
C ALA A 236 -13.35 -3.97 17.08
N GLY A 237 -14.68 -3.85 17.09
CA GLY A 237 -15.46 -3.64 15.89
C GLY A 237 -15.71 -2.15 15.65
N ILE A 238 -15.65 -1.70 14.40
CA ILE A 238 -15.89 -0.30 14.01
C ILE A 238 -17.08 -0.21 13.08
N LEU A 239 -18.12 0.49 13.54
CA LEU A 239 -19.33 0.79 12.79
C LEU A 239 -19.20 2.20 12.21
N GLY A 240 -18.73 2.31 10.98
CA GLY A 240 -18.63 3.58 10.25
C GLY A 240 -19.90 3.93 9.49
N SER A 241 -19.94 5.17 8.98
CA SER A 241 -21.12 5.74 8.31
C SER A 241 -21.64 4.91 7.14
N THR A 242 -20.73 4.36 6.34
CA THR A 242 -21.03 3.57 5.13
C THR A 242 -20.38 2.20 5.12
N ARG A 243 -19.62 1.83 6.17
CA ARG A 243 -18.87 0.58 6.21
C ARG A 243 -18.69 0.10 7.63
N LEU A 244 -18.81 -1.21 7.75
CA LEU A 244 -18.33 -1.99 8.87
C LEU A 244 -16.83 -2.28 8.71
N SER A 245 -16.07 -2.27 9.81
CA SER A 245 -14.67 -2.70 9.83
C SER A 245 -14.32 -3.37 11.16
N ILE A 246 -13.25 -4.16 11.14
CA ILE A 246 -12.68 -4.80 12.33
C ILE A 246 -11.34 -4.16 12.57
N GLU A 247 -11.04 -3.83 13.83
CA GLU A 247 -9.72 -3.38 14.23
C GLU A 247 -8.93 -4.54 14.83
N TRP A 248 -7.74 -4.71 14.27
CA TRP A 248 -6.70 -5.63 14.74
C TRP A 248 -5.72 -4.87 15.62
N GLY A 249 -5.22 -5.53 16.66
CA GLY A 249 -4.14 -5.05 17.50
C GLY A 249 -2.96 -6.02 17.47
N VAL A 250 -1.76 -5.46 17.59
CA VAL A 250 -0.49 -6.19 17.71
C VAL A 250 0.33 -5.57 18.83
N SER A 251 0.91 -6.43 19.65
CA SER A 251 1.92 -6.14 20.65
C SER A 251 3.13 -7.03 20.38
N ILE A 252 4.30 -6.43 20.16
CA ILE A 252 5.55 -7.12 19.80
C ILE A 252 6.56 -6.86 20.91
N TYR A 253 6.99 -7.92 21.59
CA TYR A 253 7.91 -7.82 22.73
C TYR A 253 9.37 -7.93 22.28
N GLY A 254 10.29 -7.43 23.12
CA GLY A 254 11.74 -7.57 22.93
C GLY A 254 12.46 -6.38 22.26
N TYR A 255 11.78 -5.25 22.08
CA TYR A 255 12.33 -4.06 21.39
C TYR A 255 12.68 -2.89 22.32
N GLU A 256 12.66 -3.11 23.63
CA GLU A 256 12.77 -2.07 24.66
C GLU A 256 14.11 -1.34 24.59
N GLU A 257 15.21 -2.11 24.49
CA GLU A 257 16.56 -1.56 24.37
C GLU A 257 16.82 -0.97 22.98
N GLU A 258 16.46 -1.71 21.92
CA GLU A 258 16.73 -1.29 20.53
C GLU A 258 16.00 0.00 20.15
N LEU A 259 14.78 0.18 20.63
CA LEU A 259 13.93 1.35 20.32
C LEU A 259 13.87 2.36 21.45
N GLY A 260 14.79 2.32 22.42
CA GLY A 260 14.85 3.31 23.50
C GLY A 260 14.93 4.75 22.99
N TRP A 261 15.60 4.97 21.86
CA TRP A 261 15.68 6.27 21.17
C TRP A 261 14.32 6.77 20.65
N ALA A 262 13.41 5.87 20.32
CA ALA A 262 12.10 6.19 19.76
C ALA A 262 11.04 6.45 20.85
N SER A 263 11.37 6.23 22.13
CA SER A 263 10.44 6.42 23.24
C SER A 263 9.84 7.84 23.31
N GLY A 264 10.55 8.87 22.83
CA GLY A 264 10.05 10.25 22.75
C GLY A 264 9.16 10.56 21.54
N LEU A 265 9.05 9.65 20.56
CA LEU A 265 8.34 9.87 19.31
C LEU A 265 6.84 9.61 19.44
N VAL A 266 6.15 10.53 20.12
CA VAL A 266 4.70 10.46 20.34
C VAL A 266 4.03 11.77 19.91
N GLY A 267 2.79 11.69 19.43
CA GLY A 267 1.95 12.86 19.16
C GLY A 267 2.57 13.85 18.18
N GLU A 268 2.83 15.08 18.63
CA GLU A 268 3.37 16.15 17.78
C GLU A 268 4.81 15.89 17.35
N VAL A 269 5.66 15.38 18.25
CA VAL A 269 7.08 15.10 17.94
C VAL A 269 7.18 14.13 16.76
N LYS A 270 6.37 13.07 16.80
CA LYS A 270 6.25 12.09 15.71
C LYS A 270 5.82 12.73 14.39
N ARG A 271 4.86 13.67 14.42
CA ARG A 271 4.40 14.41 13.22
C ARG A 271 5.48 15.33 12.65
N VAL A 272 6.23 16.01 13.50
CA VAL A 272 7.36 16.87 13.09
C VAL A 272 8.45 16.05 12.42
N GLU A 273 8.84 14.92 13.02
CA GLU A 273 9.85 14.01 12.43
C GLU A 273 9.38 13.40 11.11
N PHE A 274 8.10 13.03 11.01
CA PHE A 274 7.54 12.53 9.76
C PHE A 274 7.56 13.61 8.67
N ARG A 275 7.19 14.85 8.99
CA ARG A 275 7.32 15.99 8.06
C ARG A 275 8.76 16.19 7.61
N ALA A 276 9.71 16.16 8.54
CA ALA A 276 11.12 16.30 8.22
C ALA A 276 11.63 15.18 7.30
N LEU A 277 11.19 13.94 7.49
CA LEU A 277 11.47 12.83 6.56
C LEU A 277 10.96 13.14 5.15
N VAL A 278 9.70 13.56 5.03
CA VAL A 278 9.09 13.88 3.73
C VAL A 278 9.84 15.03 3.04
N GLU A 279 10.15 16.11 3.75
CA GLU A 279 10.90 17.25 3.17
C GLU A 279 12.32 16.87 2.73
N ARG A 280 13.05 16.08 3.53
CA ARG A 280 14.38 15.58 3.12
C ARG A 280 14.29 14.68 1.89
N CYS A 281 13.26 13.84 1.79
CA CYS A 281 13.04 13.00 0.61
C CYS A 281 12.68 13.82 -0.63
N LYS A 282 11.99 14.97 -0.50
CA LYS A 282 11.79 15.90 -1.63
C LYS A 282 13.13 16.41 -2.15
N ALA A 283 14.03 16.78 -1.24
CA ALA A 283 15.39 17.25 -1.55
C ALA A 283 16.39 16.12 -1.88
N LEU A 284 15.93 14.86 -2.01
CA LEU A 284 16.77 13.69 -2.29
C LEU A 284 17.88 13.41 -1.26
N GLN A 285 17.73 13.92 -0.04
CA GLN A 285 18.64 13.73 1.10
C GLN A 285 17.99 12.93 2.24
N GLY A 286 16.84 12.32 1.96
CA GLY A 286 16.05 11.58 2.93
C GLY A 286 16.37 10.09 2.98
N ASP A 287 15.52 9.34 3.69
CA ASP A 287 15.59 7.89 3.79
C ASP A 287 14.44 7.29 2.96
N PRO A 288 14.72 6.78 1.74
CA PRO A 288 13.69 6.24 0.86
C PRO A 288 12.99 5.00 1.45
N VAL A 289 13.70 4.21 2.24
CA VAL A 289 13.17 2.97 2.84
C VAL A 289 12.22 3.30 3.98
N ALA A 290 12.57 4.25 4.85
CA ALA A 290 11.64 4.76 5.86
C ALA A 290 10.43 5.45 5.23
N LEU A 291 10.63 6.18 4.11
CA LEU A 291 9.52 6.78 3.38
C LEU A 291 8.56 5.71 2.82
N HIS A 292 9.09 4.58 2.33
CA HIS A 292 8.29 3.46 1.84
C HIS A 292 7.35 2.90 2.91
N THR A 293 7.86 2.54 4.09
CA THR A 293 7.01 2.02 5.16
C THR A 293 6.09 3.08 5.74
N ALA A 294 6.52 4.35 5.81
CA ALA A 294 5.62 5.45 6.17
C ALA A 294 4.45 5.59 5.17
N PHE A 295 4.69 5.40 3.87
CA PHE A 295 3.61 5.38 2.87
C PHE A 295 2.64 4.22 3.09
N LEU A 296 3.13 3.06 3.54
CA LEU A 296 2.31 1.92 3.93
C LEU A 296 1.56 2.15 5.26
N GLY A 297 2.10 2.93 6.19
CA GLY A 297 1.38 3.36 7.39
C GLY A 297 0.26 4.36 7.09
N ASP A 298 0.40 5.23 6.09
CA ASP A 298 -0.59 6.30 5.88
C ASP A 298 -2.03 5.76 5.66
N GLY A 299 -3.01 6.34 6.35
CA GLY A 299 -4.42 6.00 6.22
C GLY A 299 -5.09 6.49 4.93
N LEU A 300 -4.47 7.42 4.19
CA LEU A 300 -5.04 7.93 2.93
C LEU A 300 -4.99 6.86 1.83
N ARG A 301 -6.17 6.52 1.32
CA ARG A 301 -6.37 5.59 0.20
C ARG A 301 -6.91 6.34 -1.01
N THR A 302 -6.11 7.23 -1.59
CA THR A 302 -6.50 7.98 -2.79
C THR A 302 -6.33 7.12 -4.05
N LEU A 303 -7.28 7.28 -4.97
CA LEU A 303 -7.55 6.35 -6.07
C LEU A 303 -6.79 6.73 -7.34
N PHE A 304 -5.45 6.63 -7.38
CA PHE A 304 -4.72 7.04 -8.59
C PHE A 304 -3.49 6.19 -8.95
N LEU A 305 -3.71 4.99 -9.52
CA LEU A 305 -2.69 4.23 -10.27
C LEU A 305 -2.34 4.85 -11.65
N ARG A 306 -2.55 6.15 -11.81
CA ARG A 306 -2.42 6.87 -13.11
C ARG A 306 -1.45 8.05 -13.05
N ILE A 307 -1.07 8.47 -11.85
CA ILE A 307 -0.17 9.59 -11.61
C ILE A 307 1.07 9.04 -10.92
N ARG A 308 2.26 9.50 -11.31
CA ARG A 308 3.53 9.08 -10.70
C ARG A 308 3.84 9.92 -9.47
N GLU A 309 2.82 10.13 -8.64
CA GLU A 309 2.92 10.97 -7.46
C GLU A 309 2.79 10.12 -6.20
N LEU A 310 3.54 10.50 -5.17
CA LEU A 310 3.35 10.03 -3.81
C LEU A 310 2.86 11.21 -2.98
N TYR A 311 1.82 10.98 -2.19
CA TYR A 311 1.31 11.95 -1.23
C TYR A 311 1.21 11.29 0.14
N PHE A 312 1.26 12.12 1.17
CA PHE A 312 1.33 11.72 2.57
C PHE A 312 0.42 12.61 3.42
N SER A 313 -0.33 12.00 4.34
CA SER A 313 -1.10 12.74 5.35
C SER A 313 -0.22 13.10 6.55
N ILE A 314 -0.13 14.38 6.89
CA ILE A 314 0.57 14.87 8.09
C ILE A 314 -0.42 15.66 8.94
N GLY A 315 -1.00 15.01 9.94
CA GLY A 315 -2.13 15.59 10.68
C GLY A 315 -3.31 15.86 9.74
N ASN A 316 -3.65 17.12 9.55
CA ASN A 316 -4.71 17.55 8.62
C ASN A 316 -4.18 17.98 7.24
N GLU A 317 -2.86 18.00 7.05
CA GLU A 317 -2.23 18.44 5.80
C GLU A 317 -1.97 17.24 4.89
N ILE A 318 -2.04 17.49 3.57
CA ILE A 318 -1.63 16.53 2.55
C ILE A 318 -0.39 17.11 1.88
N VAL A 319 0.72 16.37 1.92
CA VAL A 319 1.98 16.74 1.30
C VAL A 319 2.26 15.85 0.11
N TYR A 320 2.72 16.44 -0.99
CA TYR A 320 3.06 15.73 -2.23
C TYR A 320 4.58 15.70 -2.43
N LEU A 321 5.09 14.60 -2.94
CA LEU A 321 6.43 14.56 -3.52
C LEU A 321 6.34 14.95 -5.00
N PRO A 322 7.22 15.85 -5.49
CA PRO A 322 7.40 16.07 -6.91
C PRO A 322 7.66 14.74 -7.63
N THR A 323 7.22 14.60 -8.88
CA THR A 323 7.32 13.35 -9.65
C THR A 323 8.75 12.77 -9.67
N GLU A 324 9.76 13.61 -9.88
CA GLU A 324 11.16 13.20 -9.89
C GLU A 324 11.59 12.62 -8.55
N SER A 325 11.33 13.35 -7.45
CA SER A 325 11.60 12.88 -6.10
C SER A 325 10.81 11.61 -5.76
N ALA A 326 9.56 11.52 -6.18
CA ALA A 326 8.71 10.36 -5.96
C ALA A 326 9.27 9.12 -6.66
N VAL A 327 9.65 9.25 -7.94
CA VAL A 327 10.26 8.17 -8.73
C VAL A 327 11.60 7.75 -8.13
N PHE A 328 12.48 8.71 -7.83
CA PHE A 328 13.79 8.44 -7.25
C PHE A 328 13.68 7.67 -5.93
N ASN A 329 12.92 8.21 -4.96
CA ASN A 329 12.77 7.57 -3.66
C ASN A 329 12.07 6.21 -3.80
N ALA A 330 11.09 6.09 -4.69
CA ALA A 330 10.43 4.80 -4.90
C ALA A 330 11.38 3.75 -5.47
N ARG A 331 12.22 4.09 -6.46
CA ARG A 331 13.25 3.17 -7.01
C ARG A 331 14.28 2.79 -5.97
N ALA A 332 14.88 3.79 -5.32
CA ALA A 332 15.90 3.57 -4.30
C ALA A 332 15.38 2.68 -3.16
N ALA A 333 14.15 2.87 -2.70
CA ALA A 333 13.56 2.02 -1.68
C ALA A 333 13.36 0.57 -2.15
N VAL A 334 12.97 0.36 -3.41
CA VAL A 334 12.80 -1.00 -3.95
C VAL A 334 14.14 -1.69 -4.15
N GLU A 335 15.19 -0.96 -4.53
CA GLU A 335 16.54 -1.51 -4.64
C GLU A 335 17.11 -1.88 -3.27
N LEU A 336 17.04 -0.96 -2.30
CA LEU A 336 17.60 -1.14 -0.95
C LEU A 336 16.83 -2.17 -0.11
N ALA A 337 15.50 -2.27 -0.29
CA ALA A 337 14.63 -3.16 0.48
C ALA A 337 13.85 -4.13 -0.42
N SER A 338 14.51 -4.66 -1.46
CA SER A 338 13.89 -5.50 -2.49
C SER A 338 13.15 -6.72 -1.94
N GLU A 339 13.74 -7.42 -0.97
CA GLU A 339 13.13 -8.57 -0.29
C GLU A 339 11.83 -8.18 0.44
N TYR A 340 11.85 -7.05 1.15
CA TYR A 340 10.67 -6.53 1.84
C TYR A 340 9.56 -6.14 0.85
N VAL A 341 9.89 -5.37 -0.18
CA VAL A 341 8.90 -4.94 -1.18
C VAL A 341 8.29 -6.15 -1.90
N ALA A 342 9.12 -7.14 -2.24
CA ALA A 342 8.66 -8.39 -2.84
C ALA A 342 7.75 -9.18 -1.89
N PHE A 343 8.15 -9.36 -0.63
CA PHE A 343 7.36 -10.04 0.39
C PHE A 343 6.00 -9.35 0.57
N VAL A 344 5.99 -8.06 0.90
CA VAL A 344 4.74 -7.36 1.19
C VAL A 344 3.88 -7.24 -0.06
N GLY A 345 4.47 -7.04 -1.25
CA GLY A 345 3.75 -7.03 -2.52
C GLY A 345 3.06 -8.35 -2.86
N LYS A 346 3.74 -9.49 -2.66
CA LYS A 346 3.22 -10.84 -2.94
C LYS A 346 2.21 -11.30 -1.90
N VAL A 347 2.56 -11.18 -0.62
CA VAL A 347 1.77 -11.68 0.51
C VAL A 347 0.51 -10.87 0.74
N THR A 348 0.64 -9.55 0.78
CA THR A 348 -0.48 -8.70 1.22
C THR A 348 -1.37 -8.26 0.07
N ARG A 349 -0.87 -8.35 -1.18
CA ARG A 349 -1.51 -7.83 -2.40
C ARG A 349 -1.98 -6.37 -2.23
N CYS A 350 -1.30 -5.59 -1.38
CA CYS A 350 -1.69 -4.23 -1.03
C CYS A 350 -1.66 -3.30 -2.25
N ALA A 351 -2.72 -2.51 -2.42
CA ALA A 351 -2.82 -1.56 -3.52
C ALA A 351 -1.79 -0.41 -3.41
N LYS A 352 -1.37 -0.04 -2.19
CA LYS A 352 -0.33 0.97 -1.98
C LYS A 352 1.03 0.52 -2.47
N ILE A 353 1.40 -0.74 -2.24
CA ILE A 353 2.66 -1.28 -2.76
C ILE A 353 2.65 -1.33 -4.29
N ARG A 354 1.51 -1.71 -4.88
CA ARG A 354 1.37 -1.66 -6.34
C ARG A 354 1.51 -0.24 -6.88
N HIS A 355 0.99 0.76 -6.16
CA HIS A 355 1.18 2.16 -6.51
C HIS A 355 2.64 2.59 -6.35
N TRP A 356 3.30 2.19 -5.26
CA TRP A 356 4.72 2.46 -5.03
C TRP A 356 5.60 1.89 -6.15
N LEU A 357 5.38 0.63 -6.51
CA LEU A 357 6.06 -0.03 -7.65
C LEU A 357 5.72 0.64 -8.98
N TYR A 358 4.49 1.12 -9.15
CA TYR A 358 4.09 1.88 -10.34
C TYR A 358 4.85 3.21 -10.44
N VAL A 359 5.05 3.92 -9.32
CA VAL A 359 5.87 5.14 -9.24
C VAL A 359 7.33 4.81 -9.54
N ALA A 360 7.89 3.76 -8.94
CA ALA A 360 9.28 3.36 -9.15
C ALA A 360 9.58 3.03 -10.63
N TYR A 361 8.80 2.17 -11.27
CA TYR A 361 9.19 1.57 -12.57
C TYR A 361 8.39 2.06 -13.78
N GLY A 362 7.25 2.72 -13.57
CA GLY A 362 6.48 3.26 -14.69
C GLY A 362 5.74 2.22 -15.55
N ALA A 363 4.63 1.69 -15.01
CA ALA A 363 3.41 1.14 -15.67
C ALA A 363 3.38 -0.31 -16.23
N PRO A 364 2.15 -0.90 -16.31
CA PRO A 364 1.38 -0.73 -17.55
C PRO A 364 -0.07 -0.25 -17.33
N GLY A 365 -0.56 0.46 -18.34
CA GLY A 365 -1.80 1.23 -18.33
C GLY A 365 -3.09 0.44 -18.04
N ARG A 366 -4.12 1.25 -17.75
CA ARG A 366 -5.57 0.93 -17.74
C ARG A 366 -5.97 -0.35 -17.00
N ARG A 367 -6.71 -0.15 -15.89
CA ARG A 367 -7.71 -1.07 -15.28
C ARG A 367 -7.75 -2.49 -15.89
N GLY A 368 -7.35 -3.50 -15.10
CA GLY A 368 -7.89 -4.86 -15.28
C GLY A 368 -6.93 -6.03 -15.36
N ARG A 369 -5.66 -5.93 -14.94
CA ARG A 369 -4.76 -7.10 -14.95
C ARG A 369 -4.92 -7.96 -13.69
N ARG A 370 -5.08 -9.28 -13.86
CA ARG A 370 -4.97 -10.28 -12.80
C ARG A 370 -3.56 -10.89 -12.82
N PRO A 371 -3.02 -11.31 -11.67
CA PRO A 371 -1.73 -12.03 -11.63
C PRO A 371 -1.82 -13.31 -12.49
N GLY A 372 -0.81 -13.56 -13.34
CA GLY A 372 -0.72 -14.76 -14.19
C GLY A 372 -1.17 -14.60 -15.64
N GLN A 373 -1.61 -13.42 -16.08
CA GLN A 373 -1.91 -13.18 -17.49
C GLN A 373 -0.59 -12.94 -18.25
N LYS A 374 -0.15 -13.92 -19.05
CA LYS A 374 1.03 -13.79 -19.93
C LYS A 374 0.92 -12.50 -20.75
N VAL A 375 1.97 -11.70 -20.68
CA VAL A 375 2.08 -10.45 -21.41
C VAL A 375 2.21 -10.78 -22.89
N VAL A 376 1.36 -10.16 -23.70
CA VAL A 376 1.55 -10.14 -25.14
C VAL A 376 2.69 -9.17 -25.43
N SER A 377 3.91 -9.69 -25.35
CA SER A 377 5.21 -9.38 -25.97
C SER A 377 5.61 -7.95 -26.43
N TYR A 378 4.80 -6.90 -26.28
CA TYR A 378 5.13 -5.59 -26.84
C TYR A 378 5.42 -4.50 -25.81
N GLN A 379 5.00 -4.65 -24.55
CA GLN A 379 5.17 -3.64 -23.49
C GLN A 379 6.09 -4.04 -22.33
N GLU A 380 6.61 -5.27 -22.31
CA GLU A 380 7.28 -5.83 -21.13
C GLU A 380 8.73 -5.39 -20.93
N LEU A 381 9.24 -4.55 -21.82
CA LEU A 381 10.65 -4.21 -21.83
C LEU A 381 10.96 -2.76 -21.44
N GLY A 382 9.93 -1.89 -21.37
CA GLY A 382 9.99 -0.57 -20.72
C GLY A 382 11.32 0.18 -20.83
N PHE A 383 11.97 0.16 -21.99
CA PHE A 383 13.27 0.76 -22.16
C PHE A 383 13.09 2.25 -22.31
N TYR A 384 13.76 2.98 -21.44
CA TYR A 384 13.83 4.43 -21.48
C TYR A 384 15.25 4.83 -21.80
N VAL A 385 15.39 6.01 -22.38
CA VAL A 385 16.67 6.63 -22.69
C VAL A 385 16.67 8.04 -22.11
N ASP A 386 17.79 8.47 -21.55
CA ASP A 386 17.97 9.85 -21.11
C ASP A 386 18.29 10.71 -22.33
N ILE A 387 17.49 11.75 -22.56
CA ILE A 387 17.70 12.75 -23.61
C ILE A 387 17.51 14.12 -22.98
N ALA A 388 18.57 14.93 -22.95
CA ALA A 388 18.61 16.25 -22.35
C ALA A 388 18.11 16.30 -20.89
N GLY A 389 18.40 15.25 -20.11
CA GLY A 389 18.01 15.10 -18.71
C GLY A 389 16.56 14.66 -18.51
N ALA A 390 15.91 14.07 -19.51
CA ALA A 390 14.56 13.50 -19.38
C ALA A 390 14.50 12.07 -19.93
N MET A 391 13.74 11.22 -19.23
CA MET A 391 13.59 9.81 -19.60
C MET A 391 12.48 9.61 -20.65
N LEU A 392 12.88 9.38 -21.90
CA LEU A 392 11.97 9.14 -23.01
C LEU A 392 11.79 7.64 -23.24
N ASN A 393 10.58 7.23 -23.58
CA ASN A 393 10.24 5.83 -23.83
C ASN A 393 10.65 5.41 -25.25
N LEU A 394 11.49 4.38 -25.35
CA LEU A 394 11.87 3.77 -26.63
C LEU A 394 10.72 2.91 -27.18
N SER A 395 10.29 3.26 -28.37
CA SER A 395 9.22 2.58 -29.10
C SER A 395 9.74 2.05 -30.43
N LEU A 396 9.26 0.87 -30.80
CA LEU A 396 9.54 0.24 -32.09
C LEU A 396 8.28 0.25 -32.94
N VAL A 397 8.37 0.77 -34.16
CA VAL A 397 7.36 0.57 -35.19
C VAL A 397 7.91 -0.37 -36.25
N THR A 398 7.08 -1.33 -36.64
CA THR A 398 7.40 -2.27 -37.72
C THR A 398 6.47 -2.00 -38.89
N VAL A 399 7.06 -1.90 -40.08
CA VAL A 399 6.34 -1.76 -41.35
C VAL A 399 6.43 -3.10 -42.07
N GLY A 400 5.42 -3.95 -41.85
CA GLY A 400 5.45 -5.36 -42.24
C GLY A 400 6.57 -6.13 -41.53
N ASP A 401 7.05 -7.19 -42.17
CA ASP A 401 8.11 -8.06 -41.63
C ASP A 401 9.53 -7.65 -42.04
N LYS A 402 9.65 -6.60 -42.86
CA LYS A 402 10.90 -6.25 -43.56
C LYS A 402 11.65 -5.06 -42.97
N TYR A 403 10.95 -4.19 -42.26
CA TYR A 403 11.49 -2.91 -41.80
C TYR A 403 10.96 -2.58 -40.41
N ALA A 404 11.85 -2.05 -39.57
CA ALA A 404 11.53 -1.60 -38.24
C ALA A 404 12.31 -0.33 -37.98
N TYR A 405 11.71 0.63 -37.28
CA TYR A 405 12.40 1.83 -36.84
C TYR A 405 12.11 2.14 -35.36
N ILE A 406 13.06 2.81 -34.73
CA ILE A 406 13.03 3.18 -33.31
C ILE A 406 12.82 4.68 -33.18
N TYR A 407 12.04 5.09 -32.19
CA TYR A 407 11.98 6.48 -31.75
C TYR A 407 11.85 6.53 -30.24
N ALA A 408 12.25 7.65 -29.65
CA ALA A 408 12.08 7.93 -28.23
C ALA A 408 10.96 8.97 -28.08
N ARG A 409 10.05 8.81 -27.12
CA ARG A 409 9.00 9.82 -26.91
C ARG A 409 8.61 10.02 -25.46
N MET A 410 8.08 11.19 -25.16
CA MET A 410 7.38 11.49 -23.91
C MET A 410 6.12 12.32 -24.16
N PRO A 411 5.08 12.16 -23.33
CA PRO A 411 3.91 13.05 -23.37
C PRO A 411 4.33 14.49 -23.12
N PHE A 412 3.69 15.45 -23.81
CA PHE A 412 3.96 16.87 -23.65
C PHE A 412 3.86 17.33 -22.19
N ASP A 413 2.81 16.87 -21.48
CA ASP A 413 2.56 17.18 -20.07
C ASP A 413 3.58 16.53 -19.09
N SER A 414 4.46 15.65 -19.59
CA SER A 414 5.50 14.99 -18.80
C SER A 414 6.90 15.58 -19.02
N ALA A 415 7.04 16.55 -19.92
CA ALA A 415 8.31 17.21 -20.20
C ALA A 415 8.68 18.17 -19.05
N PRO A 416 9.93 18.14 -18.54
CA PRO A 416 10.41 19.18 -17.62
C PRO A 416 10.29 20.58 -18.25
N PRO A 417 10.00 21.63 -17.47
CA PRO A 417 9.98 23.00 -17.99
C PRO A 417 11.30 23.36 -18.69
N GLY A 418 11.21 23.87 -19.92
CA GLY A 418 12.38 24.24 -20.73
C GLY A 418 13.12 23.06 -21.39
N TRP A 419 12.57 21.83 -21.32
CA TRP A 419 13.23 20.66 -21.91
C TRP A 419 13.34 20.74 -23.43
N TYR A 420 12.31 21.24 -24.11
CA TYR A 420 12.32 21.32 -25.58
C TYR A 420 13.47 22.19 -26.08
N GLU A 421 13.62 23.38 -25.50
CA GLU A 421 14.68 24.32 -25.82
C GLU A 421 16.06 23.75 -25.50
N ARG A 422 16.17 23.00 -24.40
CA ARG A 422 17.41 22.33 -24.02
C ARG A 422 17.78 21.21 -25.00
N ALA A 423 16.84 20.34 -25.33
CA ALA A 423 17.05 19.25 -26.27
C ALA A 423 17.50 19.78 -27.64
N VAL A 424 16.84 20.83 -28.15
CA VAL A 424 17.24 21.48 -29.40
C VAL A 424 18.64 22.11 -29.29
N LYS A 425 18.98 22.73 -28.14
CA LYS A 425 20.31 23.31 -27.91
C LYS A 425 21.42 22.25 -27.84
N GLU A 426 21.11 21.07 -27.33
CA GLU A 426 22.01 19.92 -27.27
C GLU A 426 22.15 19.18 -28.61
N GLY A 427 21.43 19.61 -29.66
CA GLY A 427 21.54 19.05 -31.01
C GLY A 427 20.44 18.06 -31.39
N TRP A 428 19.49 17.78 -30.50
CA TRP A 428 18.42 16.82 -30.77
C TRP A 428 17.38 17.35 -31.75
N THR A 429 16.97 16.50 -32.69
CA THR A 429 15.77 16.76 -33.50
C THR A 429 14.53 16.34 -32.71
N VAL A 430 13.65 17.29 -32.39
CA VAL A 430 12.43 17.05 -31.62
C VAL A 430 11.18 17.32 -32.45
N ASN A 431 10.40 16.27 -32.69
CA ASN A 431 9.10 16.34 -33.36
C ASN A 431 7.96 16.45 -32.34
N VAL A 432 6.92 17.23 -32.66
CA VAL A 432 5.68 17.26 -31.89
C VAL A 432 4.62 16.45 -32.63
N VAL A 433 4.26 15.30 -32.08
CA VAL A 433 3.33 14.35 -32.72
C VAL A 433 2.06 14.17 -31.90
N ARG A 434 0.92 13.98 -32.57
CA ARG A 434 -0.36 13.69 -31.94
C ARG A 434 -0.71 12.22 -32.10
N SER A 435 -0.84 11.48 -31.00
CA SER A 435 -1.23 10.07 -31.00
C SER A 435 -2.38 9.83 -30.03
N GLY A 436 -3.49 9.28 -30.53
CA GLY A 436 -4.66 8.96 -29.69
C GLY A 436 -5.25 10.15 -28.93
N GLY A 437 -5.16 11.36 -29.48
CA GLY A 437 -5.64 12.61 -28.86
C GLY A 437 -4.69 13.22 -27.83
N THR A 438 -3.52 12.62 -27.60
CA THR A 438 -2.47 13.15 -26.71
C THR A 438 -1.30 13.68 -27.55
N LEU A 439 -0.69 14.78 -27.13
CA LEU A 439 0.51 15.35 -27.74
C LEU A 439 1.76 14.75 -27.11
N TYR A 440 2.77 14.47 -27.94
CA TYR A 440 4.05 13.91 -27.55
C TYR A 440 5.19 14.72 -28.17
N TYR A 441 6.29 14.83 -27.42
CA TYR A 441 7.59 15.09 -28.00
C TYR A 441 8.21 13.74 -28.41
N GLU A 442 8.74 13.68 -29.61
CA GLU A 442 9.31 12.48 -30.22
C GLU A 442 10.67 12.79 -30.85
N ILE A 443 11.67 11.98 -30.53
CA ILE A 443 13.00 11.99 -31.13
C ILE A 443 13.04 10.88 -32.18
N PRO A 444 13.23 11.22 -33.47
CA PRO A 444 13.23 10.25 -34.56
C PRO A 444 14.52 9.40 -34.55
N GLN A 445 14.48 8.27 -35.27
CA GLN A 445 15.60 7.33 -35.36
C GLN A 445 16.91 8.00 -35.77
N ASP A 446 16.87 8.85 -36.80
CA ASP A 446 18.09 9.45 -37.36
C ASP A 446 18.83 10.27 -36.31
N SER A 447 18.10 11.05 -35.51
CA SER A 447 18.68 11.84 -34.42
C SER A 447 19.20 10.96 -33.28
N LEU A 448 18.50 9.86 -32.96
CA LEU A 448 18.99 8.87 -31.99
C LEU A 448 20.30 8.23 -32.44
N PHE A 449 20.42 7.88 -33.72
CA PHE A 449 21.57 7.18 -34.27
C PHE A 449 22.78 8.10 -34.43
N GLU A 450 22.54 9.36 -34.83
CA GLU A 450 23.57 10.39 -34.86
C GLU A 450 24.24 10.55 -33.50
N HIS A 451 23.45 10.72 -32.43
CA HIS A 451 23.98 10.90 -31.08
C HIS A 451 24.58 9.59 -30.53
N ALA A 452 24.00 8.43 -30.85
CA ALA A 452 24.53 7.12 -30.43
C ALA A 452 25.89 6.80 -31.06
N GLY A 453 26.25 7.44 -32.18
CA GLY A 453 27.58 7.32 -32.78
C GLY A 453 28.70 7.94 -31.93
N GLU A 454 28.34 8.81 -30.98
CA GLU A 454 29.28 9.53 -30.11
C GLU A 454 29.08 9.23 -28.62
N ASP A 455 27.89 8.76 -28.22
CA ASP A 455 27.51 8.45 -26.84
C ASP A 455 27.39 6.92 -26.61
N PRO A 456 28.34 6.31 -25.88
CA PRO A 456 28.32 4.88 -25.55
C PRO A 456 27.09 4.44 -24.76
N GLU A 457 26.62 5.24 -23.79
CA GLU A 457 25.51 4.84 -22.92
C GLU A 457 24.18 4.82 -23.69
N LEU A 458 23.99 5.82 -24.56
CA LEU A 458 22.87 5.87 -25.50
C LEU A 458 22.90 4.69 -26.48
N TRP A 459 24.07 4.40 -27.05
CA TRP A 459 24.24 3.26 -27.94
C TRP A 459 23.86 1.95 -27.25
N GLU A 460 24.35 1.71 -26.03
CA GLU A 460 24.05 0.50 -25.26
C GLU A 460 22.54 0.35 -24.99
N ALA A 461 21.87 1.45 -24.62
CA ALA A 461 20.44 1.45 -24.38
C ALA A 461 19.64 1.08 -25.65
N LEU A 462 20.02 1.64 -26.80
CA LEU A 462 19.40 1.34 -28.10
C LEU A 462 19.71 -0.10 -28.55
N TYR A 463 20.93 -0.57 -28.35
CA TYR A 463 21.37 -1.92 -28.71
C TYR A 463 20.61 -2.97 -27.90
N ARG A 464 20.56 -2.84 -26.57
CA ARG A 464 19.77 -3.72 -25.68
C ARG A 464 18.30 -3.71 -26.05
N PHE A 465 17.75 -2.54 -26.39
CA PHE A 465 16.38 -2.42 -26.89
C PHE A 465 16.17 -3.23 -28.17
N ALA A 466 17.04 -3.04 -29.17
CA ALA A 466 16.92 -3.70 -30.46
C ALA A 466 17.07 -5.22 -30.35
N VAL A 467 18.06 -5.70 -29.58
CA VAL A 467 18.29 -7.13 -29.32
C VAL A 467 17.05 -7.75 -28.68
N ALA A 468 16.55 -7.17 -27.58
CA ALA A 468 15.38 -7.69 -26.88
C ALA A 468 14.10 -7.63 -27.73
N LYS A 469 13.99 -6.70 -28.68
CA LYS A 469 12.89 -6.66 -29.65
C LYS A 469 13.07 -7.63 -30.81
N SER A 470 14.29 -7.94 -31.20
CA SER A 470 14.60 -8.87 -32.30
C SER A 470 14.19 -10.31 -32.00
N GLU A 471 14.21 -10.70 -30.72
CA GLU A 471 13.69 -11.99 -30.25
C GLU A 471 12.19 -12.15 -30.51
N ALA A 472 11.43 -11.05 -30.40
CA ALA A 472 9.98 -11.03 -30.58
C ALA A 472 9.53 -10.62 -32.00
N ARG A 473 10.36 -9.88 -32.74
CA ARG A 473 10.05 -9.36 -34.08
C ARG A 473 11.26 -9.50 -35.01
N PRO A 474 11.24 -10.40 -36.00
CA PRO A 474 12.35 -10.62 -36.92
C PRO A 474 12.83 -9.36 -37.66
N ALA A 475 11.92 -8.42 -37.96
CA ALA A 475 12.25 -7.15 -38.62
C ALA A 475 13.25 -6.28 -37.83
N ALA A 476 13.33 -6.44 -36.50
CA ALA A 476 14.25 -5.70 -35.66
C ALA A 476 15.70 -6.23 -35.70
N LYS A 477 15.97 -7.38 -36.34
CA LYS A 477 17.35 -7.86 -36.55
C LYS A 477 18.19 -6.87 -37.37
N LYS A 478 17.58 -6.21 -38.36
CA LYS A 478 18.25 -5.17 -39.16
C LYS A 478 18.66 -3.96 -38.32
N LEU A 479 17.86 -3.59 -37.32
CA LEU A 479 18.21 -2.51 -36.40
C LEU A 479 19.41 -2.87 -35.53
N VAL A 480 19.52 -4.13 -35.09
CA VAL A 480 20.71 -4.63 -34.38
C VAL A 480 21.95 -4.50 -35.27
N GLU A 481 21.85 -4.91 -36.55
CA GLU A 481 22.94 -4.79 -37.52
C GLU A 481 23.32 -3.33 -37.79
N GLU A 482 22.35 -2.42 -37.90
CA GLU A 482 22.59 -0.99 -38.10
C GLU A 482 23.27 -0.34 -36.89
N LEU A 483 22.83 -0.66 -35.66
CA LEU A 483 23.45 -0.17 -34.43
C LEU A 483 24.90 -0.66 -34.30
N LEU A 484 25.19 -1.92 -34.63
CA LEU A 484 26.57 -2.43 -34.61
C LEU A 484 27.52 -1.66 -35.55
N ARG A 485 27.01 -1.06 -36.64
CA ARG A 485 27.83 -0.27 -37.57
C ARG A 485 28.21 1.11 -37.02
N ILE A 486 27.45 1.63 -36.06
CA ILE A 486 27.65 2.95 -35.46
C ILE A 486 28.18 2.87 -34.02
N LYS A 487 28.71 1.71 -33.61
CA LYS A 487 29.20 1.49 -32.24
C LYS A 487 30.36 2.43 -31.90
N PRO A 488 30.23 3.29 -30.87
CA PRO A 488 31.32 4.16 -30.44
C PRO A 488 32.39 3.38 -29.65
N ALA A 489 33.60 3.94 -29.61
CA ALA A 489 34.67 3.39 -28.78
C ALA A 489 34.28 3.48 -27.30
N GLY A 490 34.32 2.35 -26.58
CA GLY A 490 33.97 2.27 -25.15
C GLY A 490 32.60 1.67 -24.84
N ALA A 491 31.74 1.43 -25.84
CA ALA A 491 30.44 0.78 -25.65
C ALA A 491 30.54 -0.75 -25.45
N GLN A 492 29.73 -1.28 -24.53
CA GLN A 492 29.62 -2.73 -24.24
C GLN A 492 28.37 -3.34 -24.88
N GLU A 493 28.53 -4.49 -25.54
CA GLU A 493 27.40 -5.22 -26.15
C GLU A 493 26.44 -5.83 -25.12
#